data_AF-A0A6A6BC02-F1
#
_entry.id   AF-A0A6A6BC02-F1
#
_cell.length_a   1.000
_cell.length_b   1.000
_cell.length_c   1.000
_cell.angle_alpha   90.00
_cell.angle_beta   90.00
_cell.angle_gamma   90.00
#
_symmetry.space_group_name_H-M   'P 1'
#
loop_
_entity.id
_entity.type
_entity.pdbx_description
1 polymer ?
#
loop_
_entity_poly.entity_id
_entity_poly.type
_entity_poly.pdbx_seq_one_letter_code
_entity_poly.pdbx_strand_id
1 'polypeptide(L)'
;TMSTSTPADKPRLTEEEKKSNHIASEQKRRQAIRQGFDRLASIVPGMEGQGRSEAIVLEATVKYLKEQYTLQQKLVAQIKARGIDLSDLELPEGYLEAIENPVAQNLLAAEDDHSDDKVI
;
A
#
# COMPACT_ATOMS: atom_id res chain seq x y z
N THR A 1 -18.90 44.34 1.47
CA THR A 1 -17.92 44.17 2.56
C THR A 1 -17.70 42.67 2.75
N MET A 2 -16.70 42.09 2.08
CA MET A 2 -16.34 40.68 2.26
C MET A 2 -15.33 40.60 3.41
N SER A 3 -15.71 39.95 4.50
CA SER A 3 -14.83 39.72 5.64
C SER A 3 -13.90 38.55 5.29
N THR A 4 -12.63 38.88 5.05
CA THR A 4 -11.54 37.91 4.87
C THR A 4 -11.10 37.44 6.26
N SER A 5 -11.50 36.23 6.65
CA SER A 5 -11.06 35.62 7.91
C SER A 5 -9.57 35.28 7.86
N THR A 6 -8.77 35.98 8.67
CA THR A 6 -7.36 35.74 8.93
C THR A 6 -7.17 34.33 9.52
N PRO A 7 -6.13 33.56 9.17
CA PRO A 7 -5.89 32.21 9.71
C PRO A 7 -5.58 32.18 11.22
N ALA A 8 -5.53 33.33 11.89
CA ALA A 8 -5.27 33.48 13.33
C ALA A 8 -6.48 33.23 14.24
N ASP A 9 -7.69 33.11 13.68
CA ASP A 9 -8.95 32.98 14.46
C ASP A 9 -9.48 31.54 14.58
N LYS A 10 -8.65 30.52 14.32
CA LYS A 10 -9.04 29.14 14.66
C LYS A 10 -8.79 28.91 16.15
N PRO A 11 -9.82 28.82 17.01
CA PRO A 11 -9.61 28.52 18.42
C PRO A 11 -8.84 27.21 18.58
N ARG A 12 -7.89 27.19 19.52
CA ARG A 12 -7.17 25.96 19.86
C ARG A 12 -8.20 24.94 20.35
N LEU A 13 -8.19 23.74 19.75
CA LEU A 13 -9.10 22.65 20.08
C LEU A 13 -9.06 22.38 21.60
N THR A 14 -10.23 22.26 22.22
CA THR A 14 -10.35 21.82 23.61
C THR A 14 -9.84 20.39 23.76
N GLU A 15 -9.52 19.96 24.99
CA GLU A 15 -9.08 18.58 25.22
C GLU A 15 -10.15 17.56 24.82
N GLU A 16 -11.43 17.89 24.97
CA GLU A 16 -12.56 17.07 24.51
C GLU A 16 -12.65 17.01 22.98
N GLU A 17 -12.43 18.14 22.28
CA GLU A 17 -12.39 18.17 20.82
C GLU A 17 -11.19 17.40 20.26
N LYS A 18 -10.02 17.51 20.89
CA LYS A 18 -8.84 16.70 20.51
C LYS A 18 -9.11 15.22 20.68
N LYS A 19 -9.70 14.81 21.79
CA LYS A 19 -10.06 13.40 22.07
C LYS A 19 -11.04 12.87 21.04
N SER A 20 -12.08 13.64 20.72
CA SER A 20 -13.06 13.31 19.67
C SER A 20 -12.39 13.16 18.30
N ASN A 21 -11.58 14.14 17.89
CA ASN A 21 -10.88 14.10 16.61
C ASN A 21 -9.91 12.91 16.50
N HIS A 22 -9.19 12.59 17.58
CA HIS A 22 -8.31 11.43 17.62
C HIS A 22 -9.08 10.13 17.39
N ILE A 23 -10.21 9.93 18.07
CA ILE A 23 -11.07 8.74 17.89
C ILE A 23 -11.59 8.66 16.45
N ALA A 24 -12.09 9.77 15.92
CA ALA A 24 -12.61 9.82 14.55
C ALA A 24 -11.53 9.52 13.50
N SER A 25 -10.34 10.10 13.68
CA SER A 25 -9.19 9.90 12.78
C SER A 25 -8.72 8.45 12.80
N GLU A 26 -8.65 7.83 13.98
CA GLU A 26 -8.26 6.44 14.11
C GLU A 26 -9.33 5.48 13.57
N GLN A 27 -10.62 5.77 13.75
CA GLN A 27 -11.70 5.01 13.12
C GLN A 27 -11.60 5.06 11.60
N LYS A 28 -11.39 6.25 11.02
CA LYS A 28 -11.19 6.42 9.58
C LYS A 28 -9.96 5.65 9.09
N ARG A 29 -8.84 5.75 9.80
CA ARG A 29 -7.61 5.00 9.48
C ARG A 29 -7.86 3.49 9.47
N ARG A 30 -8.51 2.96 10.50
CA ARG A 30 -8.86 1.53 10.59
C ARG A 30 -9.83 1.09 9.51
N GLN A 31 -10.79 1.93 9.14
CA GLN A 31 -11.72 1.63 8.06
C GLN A 31 -11.01 1.55 6.71
N ALA A 32 -10.07 2.47 6.43
CA ALA A 32 -9.26 2.44 5.21
C ALA A 32 -8.39 1.17 5.13
N ILE A 33 -7.75 0.77 6.24
CA ILE A 33 -6.98 -0.48 6.31
C ILE A 33 -7.86 -1.69 5.99
N ARG A 34 -9.05 -1.79 6.60
CA ARG A 34 -9.98 -2.90 6.35
C ARG A 34 -10.43 -2.96 4.89
N GLN A 35 -10.75 -1.81 4.29
CA GLN A 35 -11.09 -1.75 2.87
C GLN A 35 -9.94 -2.22 1.97
N GLY A 36 -8.69 -1.93 2.37
CA GLY A 36 -7.49 -2.47 1.71
C GLY A 36 -7.45 -4.00 1.76
N PHE A 37 -7.70 -4.60 2.92
CA PHE A 37 -7.76 -6.07 3.07
C PHE A 37 -8.93 -6.70 2.31
N ASP A 38 -10.11 -6.10 2.34
CA ASP A 38 -11.27 -6.56 1.58
C ASP A 38 -10.97 -6.55 0.07
N ARG A 39 -10.22 -5.55 -0.42
CA ARG A 39 -9.75 -5.49 -1.81
C ARG A 39 -8.69 -6.54 -2.13
N LEU A 40 -7.73 -6.78 -1.23
CA LEU A 40 -6.74 -7.85 -1.43
C LEU A 40 -7.43 -9.22 -1.51
N ALA A 41 -8.38 -9.46 -0.59
CA ALA A 41 -9.17 -10.68 -0.54
C ALA A 41 -10.00 -10.95 -1.81
N SER A 42 -10.44 -9.90 -2.54
CA SER A 42 -11.16 -10.07 -3.80
C SER A 42 -10.26 -10.30 -5.03
N ILE A 43 -8.97 -9.93 -4.94
CA ILE A 43 -8.00 -10.12 -6.03
C ILE A 43 -7.32 -11.49 -5.91
N VAL A 44 -7.01 -11.92 -4.69
CA VAL A 44 -6.26 -13.16 -4.44
C VAL A 44 -7.19 -14.37 -4.55
N PRO A 45 -6.91 -15.32 -5.46
CA PRO A 45 -7.75 -16.51 -5.62
C PRO A 45 -7.94 -17.28 -4.32
N GLY A 46 -9.20 -17.59 -3.99
CA GLY A 46 -9.56 -18.36 -2.80
C GLY A 46 -9.67 -17.56 -1.50
N MET A 47 -9.42 -16.24 -1.52
CA MET A 47 -9.50 -15.38 -0.33
C MET A 47 -10.77 -14.54 -0.22
N GLU A 48 -11.74 -14.71 -1.13
CA GLU A 48 -12.95 -13.90 -1.14
C GLU A 48 -13.72 -13.98 0.19
N GLY A 49 -14.09 -12.83 0.74
CA GLY A 49 -14.73 -12.73 2.05
C GLY A 49 -13.80 -12.95 3.26
N GLN A 50 -12.51 -13.23 3.07
CA GLN A 50 -11.53 -13.44 4.14
C GLN A 50 -10.80 -12.16 4.58
N GLY A 51 -11.28 -10.96 4.21
CA GLY A 51 -10.64 -9.67 4.54
C GLY A 51 -10.44 -9.39 6.04
N ARG A 52 -11.01 -10.22 6.92
CA ARG A 52 -10.80 -10.15 8.38
C ARG A 52 -9.64 -11.00 8.89
N SER A 53 -9.12 -11.91 8.08
CA SER A 53 -8.00 -12.80 8.40
C SER A 53 -6.70 -12.20 7.87
N GLU A 54 -6.27 -11.06 8.43
CA GLU A 54 -5.19 -10.21 7.90
C GLU A 54 -3.91 -10.98 7.55
N ALA A 55 -3.39 -11.80 8.48
CA ALA A 55 -2.18 -12.58 8.27
C ALA A 55 -2.31 -13.59 7.12
N ILE A 56 -3.46 -14.28 7.04
CA ILE A 56 -3.75 -15.28 5.99
C ILE A 56 -3.85 -14.59 4.63
N VAL A 57 -4.53 -13.43 4.56
CA VAL A 57 -4.65 -12.66 3.32
C VAL A 57 -3.29 -12.19 2.84
N LEU A 58 -2.42 -11.67 3.72
CA LEU A 58 -1.07 -11.24 3.33
C LEU A 58 -0.21 -12.41 2.84
N GLU A 59 -0.21 -13.53 3.57
CA GLU A 59 0.54 -14.73 3.19
C GLU A 59 0.09 -15.27 1.82
N ALA A 60 -1.23 -15.38 1.61
CA ALA A 60 -1.81 -15.78 0.33
C ALA A 60 -1.49 -14.79 -0.79
N THR A 61 -1.47 -13.49 -0.50
CA THR A 61 -1.09 -12.44 -1.45
C THR A 61 0.36 -12.60 -1.91
N VAL A 62 1.30 -12.78 -0.96
CA VAL A 62 2.72 -12.99 -1.27
C VAL A 62 2.91 -14.25 -2.12
N LYS A 63 2.24 -15.34 -1.75
CA LYS A 63 2.25 -16.58 -2.54
C LYS A 63 1.75 -16.33 -3.97
N TYR A 64 0.61 -15.65 -4.12
CA TYR A 64 0.02 -15.37 -5.42
C TYR A 64 0.93 -14.50 -6.29
N LEU A 65 1.59 -13.48 -5.73
CA LEU A 65 2.57 -12.65 -6.46
C LEU A 65 3.73 -13.47 -7.01
N LYS A 66 4.27 -14.42 -6.24
CA LYS A 66 5.34 -15.33 -6.70
C LYS A 66 4.87 -16.23 -7.85
N GLU A 67 3.64 -16.73 -7.78
CA GLU A 67 3.03 -17.53 -8.85
C GLU A 67 2.84 -16.71 -10.13
N GLN A 68 2.33 -15.47 -10.02
CA GLN A 68 2.17 -14.56 -11.16
C GLN A 68 3.51 -14.20 -11.80
N TYR A 69 4.55 -13.94 -10.99
CA TYR A 69 5.89 -13.67 -11.49
C TYR A 69 6.47 -14.86 -12.27
N THR A 70 6.33 -16.07 -11.71
CA THR A 70 6.80 -17.30 -12.39
C THR A 70 6.05 -17.52 -13.70
N LEU A 71 4.74 -17.27 -13.72
CA LEU A 71 3.93 -17.36 -14.93
C LEU A 71 4.39 -16.34 -15.99
N GLN A 72 4.60 -15.09 -15.58
CA GLN A 72 5.08 -14.03 -16.47
C GLN A 72 6.43 -14.40 -17.08
N GLN A 73 7.41 -14.86 -16.30
CA GLN A 73 8.70 -15.31 -16.83
C GLN A 73 8.56 -16.39 -17.90
N LYS A 74 7.68 -17.38 -17.67
CA LYS A 74 7.40 -18.44 -18.65
C LYS A 74 6.82 -17.88 -19.94
N LEU A 75 5.88 -16.94 -19.84
CA LEU A 75 5.26 -16.31 -21.01
C LEU A 75 6.27 -15.45 -21.78
N VAL A 76 7.08 -14.66 -21.08
CA VAL A 76 8.16 -13.87 -21.68
C VAL A 76 9.13 -14.77 -22.43
N ALA A 77 9.57 -15.88 -21.83
CA ALA A 77 10.45 -16.85 -22.48
C ALA A 77 9.82 -17.45 -23.76
N GLN A 78 8.53 -17.80 -23.72
CA GLN A 78 7.82 -18.32 -24.90
C GLN A 78 7.70 -17.28 -26.02
N ILE A 79 7.48 -16.02 -25.68
CA ILE A 79 7.33 -14.94 -26.66
C ILE A 79 8.69 -14.56 -27.25
N LYS A 80 9.75 -14.50 -26.43
CA LYS A 80 11.14 -14.34 -26.90
C LYS A 80 11.55 -15.45 -27.85
N ALA A 81 11.17 -16.70 -27.58
CA ALA A 81 11.42 -17.83 -28.47
C ALA A 81 10.72 -17.70 -29.84
N ARG A 82 9.67 -16.88 -29.93
CA ARG A 82 8.98 -16.53 -31.19
C ARG A 82 9.61 -15.31 -31.89
N GLY A 83 10.70 -14.76 -31.36
CA GLY A 83 11.42 -13.63 -31.92
C GLY A 83 10.77 -12.27 -31.67
N ILE A 84 9.84 -12.19 -30.71
CA ILE A 84 9.19 -10.93 -30.33
C ILE A 84 9.98 -10.34 -29.16
N ASP A 85 10.37 -9.07 -29.31
CA ASP A 85 11.03 -8.29 -28.25
C ASP A 85 10.01 -7.88 -27.18
N LEU A 86 10.38 -8.08 -25.91
CA LEU A 86 9.60 -7.76 -24.73
C LEU A 86 10.43 -7.04 -23.67
N SER A 87 11.55 -6.42 -24.06
CA SER A 87 12.44 -5.69 -23.15
C SER A 87 11.67 -4.72 -22.23
N ASP A 88 10.63 -4.06 -22.77
CA ASP A 88 9.77 -3.11 -22.05
C ASP A 88 8.88 -3.74 -20.97
N LEU A 89 8.68 -5.06 -21.00
CA LEU A 89 7.80 -5.79 -20.10
C LEU A 89 8.56 -6.68 -19.09
N GLU A 90 9.89 -6.62 -19.12
CA GLU A 90 10.74 -7.32 -18.17
C GLU A 90 10.67 -6.66 -16.80
N LEU A 91 10.50 -7.48 -15.76
CA LEU A 91 10.58 -6.99 -14.40
C LEU A 91 12.04 -6.82 -13.97
N PRO A 92 12.31 -5.85 -13.08
CA PRO A 92 13.66 -5.62 -12.56
C PRO A 92 14.28 -6.89 -11.96
N GLU A 93 15.60 -6.98 -12.08
CA GLU A 93 16.38 -7.99 -11.38
C GLU A 93 16.20 -7.83 -9.86
N GLY A 94 15.99 -8.92 -9.13
CA GLY A 94 15.70 -8.89 -7.68
C GLY A 94 14.23 -8.67 -7.30
N TYR A 95 13.28 -8.61 -8.25
CA TYR A 95 11.85 -8.43 -7.93
C TYR A 95 11.27 -9.51 -6.99
N LEU A 96 11.73 -10.77 -7.09
CA LEU A 96 11.33 -11.82 -6.15
C LEU A 96 11.87 -11.61 -4.74
N GLU A 97 13.11 -11.14 -4.62
CA GLU A 97 13.74 -10.85 -3.34
C GLU A 97 13.01 -9.68 -2.64
N ALA A 98 12.57 -8.69 -3.42
CA ALA A 98 11.72 -7.60 -2.95
C ALA A 98 10.38 -8.10 -2.36
N ILE A 99 9.77 -9.12 -2.99
CA ILE A 99 8.53 -9.75 -2.49
C ILE A 99 8.78 -10.53 -1.20
N GLU A 100 9.96 -11.14 -1.04
CA GLU A 100 10.30 -11.94 0.13
C GLU A 100 10.71 -11.11 1.35
N ASN A 101 11.30 -9.94 1.13
CA ASN A 101 11.75 -9.05 2.20
C ASN A 101 11.13 -7.65 2.12
N PRO A 102 9.80 -7.52 2.23
CA PRO A 102 9.12 -6.22 2.09
C PRO A 102 9.47 -5.26 3.23
N VAL A 103 9.88 -5.76 4.40
CA VAL A 103 10.25 -4.92 5.56
C VAL A 103 11.58 -4.20 5.32
N ALA A 104 12.57 -4.86 4.70
CA ALA A 104 13.85 -4.23 4.39
C ALA A 104 13.72 -3.10 3.36
N GLN A 105 12.84 -3.25 2.37
CA GLN A 105 12.62 -2.20 1.36
C GLN A 105 11.84 -0.99 1.90
N ASN A 106 10.83 -1.21 2.74
CA ASN A 106 10.10 -0.11 3.38
C ASN A 106 10.97 0.69 4.35
N LEU A 107 11.95 0.06 4.99
CA LEU A 107 12.88 0.74 5.89
C LEU A 107 13.84 1.67 5.12
N LEU A 108 14.34 1.22 3.96
CA LEU A 108 15.18 2.02 3.08
C LEU A 108 14.41 3.22 2.49
N ALA A 109 13.14 3.04 2.13
CA ALA A 109 12.31 4.13 1.60
C ALA A 109 11.87 5.16 2.67
N ALA A 110 11.79 4.76 3.94
CA ALA A 110 11.39 5.65 5.04
C ALA A 110 12.53 6.57 5.53
N GLU A 111 13.78 6.27 5.19
CA GLU A 111 14.94 7.10 5.51
C GLU A 111 15.06 8.33 4.57
N ASP A 112 14.40 8.30 3.41
CA ASP A 112 14.44 9.38 2.41
C ASP A 112 13.33 10.45 2.59
N ASP A 113 12.35 10.25 3.48
CA ASP A 113 11.15 11.12 3.60
C ASP A 113 11.19 12.12 4.78
N HIS A 114 12.34 12.33 5.43
CA HIS A 114 12.44 13.16 6.65
C HIS A 114 12.83 14.64 6.45
N SER A 115 12.79 15.18 5.23
CA SER A 115 13.29 16.54 4.97
C SER A 115 12.27 17.69 4.89
N ASP A 116 10.94 17.49 4.90
CA ASP A 116 10.04 18.61 4.53
C ASP A 116 8.78 18.90 5.38
N ASP A 117 8.49 18.22 6.49
CA ASP A 117 7.30 18.58 7.28
C ASP A 117 7.59 18.86 8.76
N LYS A 118 8.05 20.10 9.02
CA LYS A 118 8.00 20.70 10.35
C LYS A 118 7.47 22.13 10.29
N VAL A 119 6.20 22.27 9.91
CA VAL A 119 5.42 23.49 10.16
C VAL A 119 4.02 23.12 10.64
N ILE A 120 3.88 22.82 11.94
CA ILE A 120 2.70 23.17 12.78
C ILE A 120 3.18 23.42 14.20
#